data_AF-E2GHE7-F1
#
_entry.id   AF-E2GHE7-F1
#
_cell.length_a   1.000
_cell.length_b   1.000
_cell.length_c   1.000
_cell.angle_alpha   90.00
_cell.angle_beta   90.00
_cell.angle_gamma   90.00
#
_symmetry.space_group_name_H-M   'P 1'
#
loop_
_entity.id
_entity.type
_entity.pdbx_description
1 polymer ?
#
loop_
_entity_poly.entity_id
_entity_poly.type
_entity_poly.pdbx_seq_one_letter_code
_entity_poly.pdbx_strand_id
1 'polypeptide(L)'
;HNGLKESPGNEFLTKEGKFIGSKYKKVLYREYTDDTFTKPKERSAEMEHLGIMGPMVHGKVGEKVKIVFKNMAKRPYSIHAHGVKTDSPQVALTRPGETQTYTWYLPKSSGPTEEQEECSVGAYYSTVDVIKDMYSGLIGPLVICKKSLARTLGLKKEIEEFALLFMVFDENESWYLDDNIKAHVKNPPKALTE
;
A
#
# COMPACT_ATOMS: atom_id res chain seq x y z
N HIS A 1 -31.71 4.52 18.31
CA HIS A 1 -30.75 4.59 17.20
C HIS A 1 -30.76 3.26 16.42
N ASN A 2 -31.60 3.16 15.39
CA ASN A 2 -31.75 1.95 14.54
C ASN A 2 -30.89 1.96 13.26
N GLY A 3 -30.16 3.06 12.98
CA GLY A 3 -29.56 3.29 11.67
C GLY A 3 -28.50 2.28 11.21
N LEU A 4 -27.83 1.57 12.12
CA LEU A 4 -26.88 0.52 11.74
C LEU A 4 -27.57 -0.79 11.34
N LYS A 5 -28.73 -1.12 11.93
CA LYS A 5 -29.45 -2.37 11.63
C LYS A 5 -30.15 -2.35 10.27
N GLU A 6 -30.49 -1.15 9.78
CA GLU A 6 -31.20 -0.94 8.51
C GLU A 6 -30.26 -0.58 7.34
N SER A 7 -28.95 -0.46 7.57
CA SER A 7 -27.99 -0.13 6.52
C SER A 7 -27.68 -1.36 5.65
N PRO A 8 -27.73 -1.27 4.30
CA PRO A 8 -27.24 -2.32 3.41
C PRO A 8 -25.77 -2.70 3.68
N GLY A 9 -24.98 -1.77 4.23
CA GLY A 9 -23.58 -2.02 4.59
C GLY A 9 -23.38 -2.94 5.80
N ASN A 10 -24.44 -3.17 6.60
CA ASN A 10 -24.35 -3.97 7.82
C ASN A 10 -24.08 -5.46 7.53
N GLU A 11 -24.45 -5.94 6.34
CA GLU A 11 -24.13 -7.30 5.90
C GLU A 11 -22.61 -7.56 5.92
N PHE A 12 -21.79 -6.56 5.58
CA PHE A 12 -20.33 -6.66 5.57
C PHE A 12 -19.68 -6.51 6.95
N LEU A 13 -20.45 -6.08 7.97
CA LEU A 13 -19.94 -5.84 9.32
C LEU A 13 -20.38 -6.92 10.33
N THR A 14 -21.40 -7.69 9.98
CA THR A 14 -22.04 -8.66 10.87
C THR A 14 -21.12 -9.85 11.17
N LYS A 15 -21.00 -10.22 12.44
CA LYS A 15 -20.16 -11.32 12.94
C LYS A 15 -21.01 -12.50 13.41
N GLU A 16 -21.99 -12.89 12.62
CA GLU A 16 -22.93 -13.97 12.95
C GLU A 16 -22.71 -15.20 12.08
N GLY A 17 -22.89 -16.38 12.67
CA GLY A 17 -22.76 -17.66 11.96
C GLY A 17 -21.40 -17.82 11.27
N LYS A 18 -21.42 -17.80 9.93
CA LYS A 18 -20.27 -18.03 9.03
C LYS A 18 -19.50 -16.76 8.66
N PHE A 19 -19.93 -15.59 9.12
CA PHE A 19 -19.33 -14.31 8.72
C PHE A 19 -18.20 -13.88 9.66
N ILE A 20 -17.11 -13.38 9.08
CA ILE A 20 -15.91 -12.92 9.81
C ILE A 20 -16.18 -11.59 10.55
N GLY A 21 -17.02 -10.74 10.00
CA GLY A 21 -17.28 -9.37 10.47
C GLY A 21 -16.32 -8.36 9.86
N SER A 22 -15.96 -7.32 10.62
CA SER A 22 -15.23 -6.14 10.11
C SER A 22 -13.72 -6.12 10.39
N LYS A 23 -13.17 -7.13 11.06
CA LYS A 23 -11.74 -7.21 11.43
C LYS A 23 -11.08 -8.36 10.69
N TYR A 24 -10.02 -8.04 9.96
CA TYR A 24 -9.25 -8.98 9.15
C TYR A 24 -7.76 -8.79 9.43
N LYS A 25 -7.04 -9.90 9.53
CA LYS A 25 -5.59 -9.96 9.37
C LYS A 25 -5.25 -9.58 7.93
N LYS A 26 -4.30 -8.66 7.81
CA LYS A 26 -3.83 -8.07 6.54
C LYS A 26 -2.31 -7.94 6.56
N VAL A 27 -1.73 -7.66 5.41
CA VAL A 27 -0.32 -7.29 5.27
C VAL A 27 -0.21 -5.94 4.59
N LEU A 28 0.56 -5.04 5.20
CA LEU A 28 0.56 -3.62 4.86
C LEU A 28 1.99 -3.09 4.74
N TYR A 29 2.21 -2.14 3.83
CA TYR A 29 3.44 -1.36 3.82
C TYR A 29 3.46 -0.36 4.98
N ARG A 30 4.60 -0.27 5.68
CA ARG A 30 4.82 0.70 6.77
C ARG A 30 6.23 1.26 6.66
N GLU A 31 6.36 2.56 6.92
CA GLU A 31 7.65 3.25 6.89
C GLU A 31 8.38 3.03 8.21
N TYR A 32 9.70 2.86 8.12
CA TYR A 32 10.62 2.77 9.26
C TYR A 32 11.63 3.91 9.19
N THR A 33 12.24 4.25 10.32
CA THR A 33 13.16 5.40 10.38
C THR A 33 14.47 5.15 9.64
N ASP A 34 14.88 3.88 9.51
CA ASP A 34 16.17 3.47 8.97
C ASP A 34 16.15 1.99 8.53
N ASP A 35 17.29 1.50 8.04
CA ASP A 35 17.50 0.15 7.51
C ASP A 35 17.62 -0.95 8.58
N THR A 36 17.57 -0.60 9.87
CA THR A 36 17.49 -1.59 10.95
C THR A 36 16.08 -2.17 11.08
N PHE A 37 15.07 -1.41 10.61
CA PHE A 37 13.64 -1.72 10.75
C PHE A 37 13.21 -2.03 12.19
N THR A 38 13.80 -1.33 13.16
CA THR A 38 13.48 -1.51 14.58
C THR A 38 12.40 -0.53 15.06
N LYS A 39 12.41 0.70 14.54
CA LYS A 39 11.46 1.75 14.91
C LYS A 39 10.56 2.12 13.72
N PRO A 40 9.26 1.81 13.77
CA PRO A 40 8.29 2.33 12.81
C PRO A 40 8.29 3.85 12.86
N LYS A 41 8.18 4.49 11.70
CA LYS A 41 7.98 5.94 11.62
C LYS A 41 6.51 6.23 11.95
N GLU A 42 6.29 7.10 12.93
CA GLU A 42 4.94 7.50 13.30
C GLU A 42 4.29 8.28 12.16
N ARG A 43 3.01 7.99 11.90
CA ARG A 43 2.21 8.78 10.98
C ARG A 43 1.79 10.07 11.67
N SER A 44 2.05 11.20 11.01
CA SER A 44 1.53 12.49 11.44
C SER A 44 0.00 12.55 11.27
N ALA A 45 -0.65 13.52 11.92
CA ALA A 45 -2.08 13.76 11.76
C ALA A 45 -2.47 14.01 10.29
N GLU A 46 -1.60 14.70 9.54
CA GLU A 46 -1.78 14.94 8.11
C GLU A 46 -1.80 13.65 7.28
N MET A 47 -1.13 12.59 7.73
CA MET A 47 -1.04 11.28 7.06
C MET A 47 -2.03 10.24 7.61
N GLU A 48 -2.88 10.60 8.56
CA GLU A 48 -3.87 9.68 9.15
C GLU A 48 -4.83 9.12 8.08
N HIS A 49 -5.18 9.96 7.11
CA HIS A 49 -6.10 9.64 6.01
C HIS A 49 -5.63 8.44 5.15
N LEU A 50 -4.34 8.08 5.19
CA LEU A 50 -3.81 6.95 4.41
C LEU A 50 -4.40 5.61 4.85
N GLY A 51 -4.82 5.47 6.11
CA GLY A 51 -5.49 4.27 6.62
C GLY A 51 -4.73 2.98 6.29
N ILE A 52 -5.30 2.17 5.39
CA ILE A 52 -4.71 0.91 4.94
C ILE A 52 -3.46 1.10 4.07
N MET A 53 -3.42 2.16 3.26
CA MET A 53 -2.37 2.41 2.28
C MET A 53 -1.00 2.50 2.96
N GLY A 54 0.04 2.16 2.19
CA GLY A 54 1.42 2.44 2.59
C GLY A 54 1.73 3.94 2.68
N PRO A 55 2.94 4.30 3.14
CA PRO A 55 3.40 5.69 3.16
C PRO A 55 3.37 6.33 1.76
N MET A 56 3.20 7.65 1.70
CA MET A 56 3.39 8.38 0.45
C MET A 56 4.87 8.36 0.07
N VAL A 57 5.18 7.86 -1.12
CA VAL A 57 6.53 7.92 -1.68
C VAL A 57 6.58 9.12 -2.61
N HIS A 58 7.40 10.11 -2.31
CA HIS A 58 7.58 11.29 -3.15
C HIS A 58 8.85 11.18 -3.99
N GLY A 59 8.80 11.69 -5.21
CA GLY A 59 9.99 11.88 -6.05
C GLY A 59 9.78 12.96 -7.10
N LYS A 60 10.88 13.44 -7.69
CA LYS A 60 10.82 14.42 -8.78
C LYS A 60 11.33 13.82 -10.09
N VAL A 61 10.84 14.36 -11.19
CA VAL A 61 11.36 14.03 -12.52
C VAL A 61 12.88 14.26 -12.57
N GLY A 62 13.61 13.25 -13.03
CA GLY A 62 15.06 13.20 -13.11
C GLY A 62 15.73 12.56 -11.88
N GLU A 63 14.99 12.27 -10.81
CA GLU A 63 15.53 11.62 -9.61
C GLU A 63 15.47 10.09 -9.71
N LYS A 64 16.14 9.46 -8.74
CA LYS A 64 15.96 8.04 -8.43
C LYS A 64 15.48 7.91 -6.98
N VAL A 65 14.50 7.03 -6.77
CA VAL A 65 13.99 6.66 -5.46
C VAL A 65 14.59 5.30 -5.10
N LYS A 66 15.25 5.21 -3.95
CA LYS A 66 15.73 3.95 -3.39
C LYS A 66 14.81 3.52 -2.26
N ILE A 67 14.25 2.32 -2.38
CA ILE A 67 13.40 1.72 -1.36
C ILE A 67 14.13 0.53 -0.78
N VAL A 68 14.52 0.63 0.49
CA VAL A 68 15.01 -0.50 1.27
C VAL A 68 13.77 -1.18 1.84
N PHE A 69 13.44 -2.36 1.33
CA PHE A 69 12.23 -3.10 1.66
C PHE A 69 12.59 -4.37 2.44
N LYS A 70 12.04 -4.52 3.64
CA LYS A 70 12.16 -5.73 4.45
C LYS A 70 10.83 -6.46 4.51
N ASN A 71 10.84 -7.73 4.14
CA ASN A 71 9.65 -8.55 4.22
C ASN A 71 9.52 -9.16 5.62
N MET A 72 8.69 -8.56 6.47
CA MET A 72 8.37 -9.06 7.81
C MET A 72 7.19 -10.05 7.84
N ALA A 73 6.61 -10.39 6.68
CA ALA A 73 5.51 -11.31 6.58
C ALA A 73 5.98 -12.76 6.36
N LYS A 74 5.04 -13.69 6.25
CA LYS A 74 5.31 -15.14 6.17
C LYS A 74 5.40 -15.70 4.75
N ARG A 75 5.19 -14.88 3.72
CA ARG A 75 5.28 -15.29 2.31
C ARG A 75 6.07 -14.28 1.48
N PRO A 76 6.60 -14.65 0.31
CA PRO A 76 7.31 -13.72 -0.56
C PRO A 76 6.41 -12.57 -1.00
N TYR A 77 6.95 -11.36 -0.97
CA TYR A 77 6.34 -10.15 -1.49
C TYR A 77 7.38 -9.32 -2.23
N SER A 78 6.95 -8.28 -2.91
CA SER A 78 7.84 -7.35 -3.63
C SER A 78 7.27 -5.94 -3.54
N ILE A 79 7.93 -4.95 -4.14
CA ILE A 79 7.35 -3.62 -4.31
C ILE A 79 7.76 -3.05 -5.67
N HIS A 80 6.76 -2.58 -6.42
CA HIS A 80 6.93 -1.91 -7.70
C HIS A 80 5.85 -0.85 -7.87
N ALA A 81 6.06 0.11 -8.76
CA ALA A 81 5.13 1.20 -8.98
C ALA A 81 4.83 1.41 -10.46
N HIS A 82 3.60 1.83 -10.77
CA HIS A 82 3.28 2.27 -12.12
C HIS A 82 4.09 3.50 -12.51
N GLY A 83 4.51 3.55 -13.77
CA GLY A 83 5.15 4.70 -14.37
C GLY A 83 6.64 4.83 -14.07
N VAL A 84 7.22 4.05 -13.16
CA VAL A 84 8.67 4.12 -12.86
C VAL A 84 9.49 3.28 -13.84
N LYS A 85 10.74 3.68 -14.08
CA LYS A 85 11.73 2.88 -14.80
C LYS A 85 12.60 2.11 -13.81
N THR A 86 12.97 0.88 -14.13
CA THR A 86 13.89 0.04 -13.34
C THR A 86 15.08 -0.40 -14.21
N ASP A 87 16.14 -0.90 -13.58
CA ASP A 87 17.31 -1.43 -14.29
C ASP A 87 17.00 -2.73 -15.06
N SER A 88 16.04 -3.52 -14.57
CA SER A 88 15.61 -4.79 -15.14
C SER A 88 14.08 -4.80 -15.28
N PRO A 89 13.52 -5.45 -16.32
CA PRO A 89 12.07 -5.66 -16.43
C PRO A 89 11.53 -6.61 -15.36
N GLN A 90 12.38 -7.43 -14.75
CA GLN A 90 11.97 -8.36 -13.71
C GLN A 90 12.04 -7.69 -12.33
N VAL A 91 10.93 -7.71 -11.60
CA VAL A 91 10.86 -7.23 -10.21
C VAL A 91 11.35 -8.35 -9.30
N ALA A 92 12.41 -8.09 -8.54
CA ALA A 92 12.94 -9.05 -7.57
C ALA A 92 11.88 -9.36 -6.50
N LEU A 93 11.68 -10.64 -6.20
CA LEU A 93 10.91 -11.07 -5.04
C LEU A 93 11.77 -10.95 -3.78
N THR A 94 11.15 -10.64 -2.64
CA THR A 94 11.78 -10.61 -1.32
C THR A 94 11.17 -11.70 -0.46
N ARG A 95 11.95 -12.70 -0.04
CA ARG A 95 11.43 -13.78 0.79
C ARG A 95 11.19 -13.33 2.24
N PRO A 96 10.41 -14.08 3.04
CA PRO A 96 10.25 -13.81 4.46
C PRO A 96 11.58 -13.61 5.19
N GLY A 97 11.71 -12.52 5.93
CA GLY A 97 12.89 -12.14 6.69
C GLY A 97 14.01 -11.47 5.88
N GLU A 98 13.96 -11.51 4.55
CA GLU A 98 14.95 -10.86 3.68
C GLU A 98 14.70 -9.36 3.55
N THR A 99 15.78 -8.64 3.23
CA THR A 99 15.75 -7.22 2.85
C THR A 99 16.26 -7.08 1.43
N GLN A 100 15.52 -6.36 0.60
CA GLN A 100 15.85 -6.07 -0.79
C GLN A 100 15.79 -4.56 -1.02
N THR A 101 16.78 -4.03 -1.76
CA THR A 101 16.75 -2.63 -2.21
C THR A 101 16.21 -2.56 -3.63
N TYR A 102 15.17 -1.76 -3.84
CA TYR A 102 14.59 -1.45 -5.14
C TYR A 102 15.03 -0.03 -5.55
N THR A 103 15.41 0.14 -6.82
CA THR A 103 15.73 1.46 -7.37
C THR A 103 14.74 1.79 -8.48
N TRP A 104 14.01 2.89 -8.29
CA TRP A 104 13.08 3.44 -9.27
C TRP A 104 13.65 4.71 -9.86
N TYR A 105 13.83 4.74 -11.17
CA TYR A 105 14.20 5.94 -11.92
C TYR A 105 12.93 6.65 -12.36
N LEU A 106 12.92 7.98 -12.24
CA LEU A 106 11.79 8.83 -12.60
C LEU A 106 12.14 9.69 -13.83
N PRO A 107 12.28 9.11 -15.04
CA PRO A 107 12.47 9.90 -16.26
C PRO A 107 11.31 10.86 -16.52
N LYS A 108 11.46 11.76 -17.52
CA LYS A 108 10.40 12.70 -17.89
C LYS A 108 9.06 12.01 -18.20
N SER A 109 9.09 10.80 -18.77
CA SER A 109 7.91 10.00 -19.07
C SER A 109 7.18 9.45 -17.83
N SER A 110 7.79 9.49 -16.66
CA SER A 110 7.20 9.02 -15.39
C SER A 110 6.43 10.09 -14.64
N GLY A 111 6.68 11.37 -14.95
CA GLY A 111 6.03 12.49 -14.32
C GLY A 111 4.89 13.06 -15.16
N PRO A 112 4.30 14.19 -14.71
CA PRO A 112 3.22 14.84 -15.42
C PRO A 112 3.69 15.41 -16.77
N THR A 113 2.80 15.41 -17.75
CA THR A 113 2.97 16.12 -19.02
C THR A 113 2.96 17.64 -18.80
N GLU A 114 3.37 18.41 -19.80
CA GLU A 114 3.38 19.88 -19.70
C GLU A 114 1.98 20.47 -19.43
N GLU A 115 0.93 19.82 -19.94
CA GLU A 115 -0.49 20.20 -19.78
C GLU A 115 -1.08 19.78 -18.43
N GLN A 116 -0.46 18.82 -17.75
CA GLN A 116 -0.89 18.35 -16.43
C GLN A 116 -0.37 19.27 -15.30
N GLU A 117 -1.03 19.14 -14.14
CA GLU A 117 -0.63 19.73 -12.87
C GLU A 117 0.83 19.44 -12.49
N GLU A 118 1.34 20.16 -11.48
CA GLU A 118 2.74 20.07 -11.06
C GLU A 118 3.15 18.65 -10.61
N CYS A 119 2.19 17.85 -10.13
CA CYS A 119 2.41 16.50 -9.63
C CYS A 119 1.39 15.51 -10.20
N SER A 120 1.84 14.26 -10.34
CA SER A 120 1.05 13.12 -10.79
C SER A 120 1.12 12.02 -9.75
N VAL A 121 0.04 11.24 -9.63
CA VAL A 121 -0.07 10.17 -8.65
C VAL A 121 -0.12 8.83 -9.38
N GLY A 122 0.73 7.90 -8.97
CA GLY A 122 0.71 6.50 -9.32
C GLY A 122 0.48 5.62 -8.09
N ALA A 123 0.27 4.33 -8.31
CA ALA A 123 0.19 3.34 -7.24
C ALA A 123 1.45 2.46 -7.23
N TYR A 124 1.92 2.14 -6.04
CA TYR A 124 2.86 1.05 -5.81
C TYR A 124 2.19 -0.12 -5.09
N TYR A 125 2.62 -1.33 -5.42
CA TYR A 125 2.03 -2.58 -4.96
C TYR A 125 3.03 -3.74 -5.11
N SER A 126 2.70 -4.91 -4.57
CA SER A 126 3.51 -6.12 -4.78
C SER A 126 3.15 -6.80 -6.10
N THR A 127 4.15 -7.29 -6.82
CA THR A 127 4.01 -7.96 -8.12
C THR A 127 4.22 -9.48 -8.05
N VAL A 128 4.27 -10.08 -6.85
CA VAL A 128 4.43 -11.55 -6.71
C VAL A 128 3.13 -12.25 -7.11
N ASP A 129 2.02 -11.85 -6.51
CA ASP A 129 0.67 -12.15 -6.97
C ASP A 129 -0.14 -10.85 -6.91
N VAL A 130 -0.23 -10.15 -8.04
CA VAL A 130 -0.80 -8.79 -8.09
C VAL A 130 -2.22 -8.74 -7.52
N ILE A 131 -3.01 -9.80 -7.73
CA ILE A 131 -4.40 -9.86 -7.28
C ILE A 131 -4.43 -10.09 -5.77
N LYS A 132 -3.84 -11.20 -5.31
CA LYS A 132 -3.96 -11.61 -3.91
C LYS A 132 -3.19 -10.69 -2.98
N ASP A 133 -2.03 -10.19 -3.39
CA ASP A 133 -1.20 -9.29 -2.58
C ASP A 133 -1.89 -7.94 -2.37
N MET A 134 -2.51 -7.39 -3.42
CA MET A 134 -3.25 -6.13 -3.35
C MET A 134 -4.48 -6.25 -2.45
N TYR A 135 -5.31 -7.29 -2.63
CA TYR A 135 -6.47 -7.54 -1.76
C TYR A 135 -6.07 -7.86 -0.31
N SER A 136 -4.91 -8.50 -0.11
CA SER A 136 -4.31 -8.71 1.22
C SER A 136 -3.84 -7.42 1.90
N GLY A 137 -3.70 -6.31 1.15
CA GLY A 137 -3.47 -4.96 1.67
C GLY A 137 -2.23 -4.21 1.15
N LEU A 138 -1.47 -4.78 0.20
CA LEU A 138 -0.21 -4.18 -0.28
C LEU A 138 -0.44 -3.18 -1.42
N ILE A 139 -0.80 -1.96 -1.05
CA ILE A 139 -0.96 -0.84 -1.97
C ILE A 139 -0.56 0.48 -1.29
N GLY A 140 0.01 1.41 -2.03
CA GLY A 140 0.23 2.78 -1.57
C GLY A 140 0.50 3.77 -2.70
N PRO A 141 0.48 5.08 -2.39
CA PRO A 141 0.61 6.14 -3.40
C PRO A 141 2.07 6.54 -3.66
N LEU A 142 2.41 6.67 -4.94
CA LEU A 142 3.65 7.29 -5.43
C LEU A 142 3.31 8.65 -6.03
N VAL A 143 3.91 9.73 -5.52
CA VAL A 143 3.72 11.09 -6.00
C VAL A 143 4.97 11.54 -6.76
N ILE A 144 4.81 11.84 -8.04
CA ILE A 144 5.90 12.29 -8.92
C ILE A 144 5.61 13.72 -9.37
N CYS A 145 6.50 14.64 -9.00
CA CYS A 145 6.37 16.07 -9.33
C CYS A 145 7.37 16.54 -10.38
N LYS A 146 7.00 17.58 -11.14
CA LYS A 146 7.92 18.34 -11.98
C LYS A 146 9.02 18.96 -11.11
N LYS A 147 10.21 19.14 -11.68
CA LYS A 147 11.29 19.85 -11.00
C LYS A 147 10.95 21.34 -10.94
N SER A 148 10.74 21.87 -9.74
CA SER A 148 10.36 23.27 -9.51
C SER A 148 11.42 23.98 -8.67
N LEU A 149 12.04 25.02 -9.24
CA LEU A 149 13.06 25.82 -8.54
C LEU A 149 12.45 26.60 -7.38
N ALA A 150 11.22 27.14 -7.56
CA ALA A 150 10.50 27.86 -6.52
C ALA A 150 10.20 26.99 -5.29
N ARG A 151 9.79 25.73 -5.50
CA ARG A 151 9.52 24.79 -4.41
C ARG A 151 10.82 24.32 -3.72
N THR A 152 11.91 24.19 -4.48
CA THR A 152 13.24 23.84 -3.93
C THR A 152 13.85 24.97 -3.10
N LEU A 153 13.58 26.23 -3.47
CA LEU A 153 14.01 27.42 -2.74
C LEU A 153 13.05 27.82 -1.60
N GLY A 154 12.00 27.02 -1.33
CA GLY A 154 11.01 27.32 -0.29
C GLY A 154 10.12 28.54 -0.58
N LEU A 155 10.11 29.03 -1.83
CA LEU A 155 9.35 30.21 -2.25
C LEU A 155 7.88 29.91 -2.54
N LYS A 156 7.48 28.62 -2.49
CA LYS A 156 6.10 28.16 -2.67
C LYS A 156 5.64 27.49 -1.39
N LYS A 157 4.44 27.85 -0.91
CA LYS A 157 3.82 27.27 0.28
C LYS A 157 3.66 25.75 0.11
N GLU A 158 3.92 25.00 1.18
CA GLU A 158 3.54 23.59 1.24
C GLU A 158 2.03 23.46 1.08
N ILE A 159 1.63 22.48 0.25
CA ILE A 159 0.24 22.20 -0.05
C ILE A 159 -0.15 21.01 0.80
N GLU A 160 -1.33 21.04 1.39
CA GLU A 160 -1.90 19.87 2.06
C GLU A 160 -2.21 18.80 1.01
N GLU A 161 -1.68 17.59 1.20
CA GLU A 161 -1.84 16.48 0.26
C GLU A 161 -2.74 15.39 0.84
N PHE A 162 -3.71 14.94 0.04
CA PHE A 162 -4.59 13.83 0.38
C PHE A 162 -4.52 12.76 -0.71
N ALA A 163 -4.28 11.51 -0.31
CA ALA A 163 -4.40 10.35 -1.17
C ALA A 163 -5.69 9.59 -0.85
N LEU A 164 -6.50 9.32 -1.88
CA LEU A 164 -7.73 8.55 -1.76
C LEU A 164 -7.63 7.29 -2.61
N LEU A 165 -7.94 6.14 -2.01
CA LEU A 165 -8.04 4.85 -2.69
C LEU A 165 -9.50 4.39 -2.67
N PHE A 166 -10.11 4.34 -3.85
CA PHE A 166 -11.45 3.78 -4.03
C PHE A 166 -11.31 2.33 -4.48
N MET A 167 -11.49 1.39 -3.55
CA MET A 167 -11.31 -0.03 -3.79
C MET A 167 -12.29 -0.85 -2.95
N VAL A 168 -12.93 -1.84 -3.57
CA VAL A 168 -13.63 -2.92 -2.86
C VAL A 168 -12.57 -3.95 -2.48
N PHE A 169 -12.26 -4.09 -1.19
CA PHE A 169 -11.33 -5.12 -0.73
C PHE A 169 -12.03 -6.48 -0.69
N ASP A 170 -11.83 -7.28 -1.73
CA ASP A 170 -12.32 -8.66 -1.77
C ASP A 170 -11.46 -9.57 -0.89
N GLU A 171 -11.86 -9.73 0.38
CA GLU A 171 -11.15 -10.59 1.33
C GLU A 171 -11.19 -12.08 0.97
N ASN A 172 -12.03 -12.50 0.02
CA ASN A 172 -12.00 -13.87 -0.49
C ASN A 172 -10.72 -14.14 -1.29
N GLU A 173 -10.12 -13.10 -1.88
CA GLU A 173 -8.85 -13.20 -2.59
C GLU A 173 -7.62 -12.99 -1.71
N SER A 174 -7.83 -12.67 -0.42
CA SER A 174 -6.77 -12.47 0.55
C SER A 174 -6.00 -13.76 0.84
N TRP A 175 -4.68 -13.65 0.96
CA TRP A 175 -3.82 -14.73 1.48
C TRP A 175 -4.15 -15.10 2.93
N TYR A 176 -4.91 -14.26 3.64
CA TYR A 176 -5.25 -14.43 5.05
C TYR A 176 -6.70 -14.87 5.26
N LEU A 177 -7.43 -15.26 4.20
CA LEU A 177 -8.81 -15.72 4.32
C LEU A 177 -8.94 -16.85 5.37
N ASP A 178 -8.13 -17.91 5.24
CA ASP A 178 -8.19 -19.06 6.15
C ASP A 178 -7.82 -18.69 7.59
N ASP A 179 -6.81 -17.82 7.77
CA ASP A 179 -6.45 -17.27 9.08
C ASP A 179 -7.61 -16.50 9.71
N ASN A 180 -8.31 -15.69 8.91
CA ASN A 180 -9.42 -14.87 9.36
C ASN A 180 -10.66 -15.71 9.69
N ILE A 181 -10.95 -16.75 8.90
CA ILE A 181 -12.01 -17.72 9.20
C ILE A 181 -11.70 -18.40 10.55
N LYS A 182 -10.48 -18.94 10.72
CA LYS A 182 -10.05 -19.60 11.97
C LYS A 182 -10.13 -18.67 13.18
N ALA A 183 -9.77 -17.39 13.03
CA ALA A 183 -9.72 -16.43 14.12
C ALA A 183 -11.09 -15.85 14.52
N HIS A 184 -12.07 -15.84 13.60
CA HIS A 184 -13.28 -15.05 13.79
C HIS A 184 -14.60 -15.83 13.68
N VAL A 185 -14.62 -16.96 12.97
CA VAL A 185 -15.82 -17.78 12.77
C VAL A 185 -15.90 -18.89 13.83
N LYS A 186 -17.08 -19.07 14.44
CA LYS A 186 -17.32 -20.16 15.39
C LYS A 186 -17.48 -21.48 14.64
N ASN A 187 -16.76 -22.52 15.05
CA ASN A 187 -16.73 -23.84 14.39
C ASN A 187 -16.37 -23.77 12.89
N PRO A 188 -15.12 -23.35 12.55
CA PRO A 188 -14.69 -23.26 11.16
C PRO A 188 -14.73 -24.63 10.47
N PRO A 189 -14.90 -24.67 9.13
CA PRO A 189 -14.78 -25.92 8.36
C PRO A 189 -13.45 -26.63 8.63
N LYS A 190 -13.45 -27.96 8.63
CA LYS A 190 -12.23 -28.75 8.93
C LYS A 190 -11.18 -28.73 7.80
N ALA A 191 -11.58 -28.42 6.58
CA ALA A 191 -10.71 -28.39 5.40
C ALA A 191 -10.35 -26.94 5.03
N LEU A 192 -9.55 -26.28 5.87
CA LEU A 192 -8.93 -25.00 5.55
C LEU A 192 -7.46 -25.27 5.20
N THR A 193 -7.00 -24.67 4.11
CA THR A 193 -5.61 -24.76 3.65
C THR A 193 -4.68 -23.90 4.54
N GLU A 194 -3.38 -24.20 4.51
CA GLU A 194 -2.31 -23.38 5.13
C GLU A 194 -1.46 -22.71 4.04
#